data_AF-A0A7X8AJJ7-F1
#
_entry.id   AF-A0A7X8AJJ7-F1
#
_cell.length_a   1.000
_cell.length_b   1.000
_cell.length_c   1.000
_cell.angle_alpha   90.00
_cell.angle_beta   90.00
_cell.angle_gamma   90.00
#
_symmetry.space_group_name_H-M   'P 1'
#
loop_
_entity.id
_entity.type
_entity.pdbx_description
1 polymer ?
#
loop_
_entity_poly.entity_id
_entity_poly.type
_entity_poly.pdbx_seq_one_letter_code
_entity_poly.pdbx_strand_id
1 'polypeptide(L)'
;TYLSPRAPNWDEGISGFLWDRLYPALTERLAARGISMLPYGDFVDDFKPELGWSTHPPSPRMGVDYVGLRNRFAVLVENYAYAPYATRVKHCYEFVAELIEYVGAHAVEMKALAREADRRSAGWAVLPATERPPFCLAVDSGPLDGALTIQGFACSEIIDSRGRKRPKPILDQPRTYTVAYHARFTPKITRPLPAAYLLHTGCEAVVAQLLRHGIRVERLTAPARVTADQFTTTTLKVNPRVVEGHADLTVTGEWRPQVLEAETGWFLVPMNQPLARLIACLMEPEHPDSLAAWNFWNNWITRQWYRDLPPLPLYRLMEAPRLQTRRAEINDVVY
;
A
#
# COMPACT_ATOMS: atom_id res chain seq x y z
N THR A 1 -11.14 17.74 0.84
CA THR A 1 -10.04 17.09 1.57
C THR A 1 -9.04 16.53 0.59
N TYR A 2 -7.82 16.24 1.05
CA TYR A 2 -6.76 15.64 0.25
C TYR A 2 -6.15 14.42 0.97
N LEU A 3 -5.63 13.46 0.22
CA LEU A 3 -4.99 12.27 0.78
C LEU A 3 -3.71 11.89 0.02
N SER A 4 -2.61 11.85 0.78
CA SER A 4 -1.41 11.08 0.48
C SER A 4 -0.92 10.49 1.81
N PRO A 5 -1.10 9.20 2.08
CA PRO A 5 -0.79 8.65 3.40
C PRO A 5 0.69 8.84 3.75
N ARG A 6 0.99 9.20 5.00
CA ARG A 6 2.36 9.13 5.55
C ARG A 6 2.70 7.68 5.85
N ALA A 7 2.73 6.85 4.81
CA ALA A 7 2.89 5.42 4.95
C ALA A 7 4.36 5.06 5.23
N PRO A 8 4.65 4.15 6.18
CA PRO A 8 6.03 3.74 6.47
C PRO A 8 6.76 3.12 5.29
N ASN A 9 6.02 2.53 4.34
CA ASN A 9 6.61 1.92 3.15
C ASN A 9 6.79 2.90 1.99
N TRP A 10 6.40 4.17 2.10
CA TRP A 10 6.64 5.15 1.06
C TRP A 10 8.08 5.69 1.13
N ASP A 11 8.52 6.29 0.03
CA ASP A 11 9.78 7.04 0.04
C ASP A 11 9.61 8.36 0.81
N GLU A 12 10.49 8.60 1.78
CA GLU A 12 10.45 9.80 2.63
C GLU A 12 10.62 11.10 1.84
N GLY A 13 11.42 11.10 0.76
CA GLY A 13 11.60 12.29 -0.06
C GLY A 13 10.33 12.68 -0.82
N ILE A 14 9.59 11.67 -1.31
CA ILE A 14 8.31 11.88 -1.99
C ILE A 14 7.22 12.30 -1.00
N SER A 15 7.08 11.54 0.10
CA SER A 15 6.08 11.81 1.14
C SER A 15 6.31 13.18 1.80
N GLY A 16 7.56 13.50 2.16
CA GLY A 16 7.94 14.79 2.73
C GLY A 16 7.67 15.95 1.78
N PHE A 17 7.97 15.81 0.48
CA PHE A 17 7.64 16.87 -0.48
C PHE A 17 6.13 17.15 -0.56
N LEU A 18 5.28 16.12 -0.48
CA LEU A 18 3.83 16.29 -0.47
C LEU A 18 3.37 17.04 0.79
N TRP A 19 3.78 16.57 1.96
CA TRP A 19 3.29 17.08 3.23
C TRP A 19 3.91 18.39 3.69
N ASP A 20 5.18 18.59 3.41
CA ASP A 20 5.94 19.70 3.98
C ASP A 20 6.05 20.87 3.00
N ARG A 21 5.67 20.66 1.72
CA ARG A 21 5.78 21.68 0.67
C ARG A 21 4.52 21.84 -0.15
N LEU A 22 4.07 20.78 -0.84
CA LEU A 22 2.94 20.87 -1.75
C LEU A 22 1.64 21.23 -1.03
N TYR A 23 1.25 20.49 0.01
CA TYR A 23 0.00 20.74 0.72
C TYR A 23 -0.04 22.08 1.45
N PRO A 24 1.02 22.54 2.14
CA PRO A 24 1.07 23.89 2.70
C PRO A 24 0.88 24.97 1.63
N ALA A 25 1.57 24.87 0.50
CA ALA A 25 1.46 25.86 -0.57
C ALA A 25 0.06 25.91 -1.21
N LEU A 26 -0.52 24.74 -1.50
CA LEU A 26 -1.90 24.66 -2.01
C LEU A 26 -2.91 25.20 -1.00
N THR A 27 -2.74 24.89 0.29
CA THR A 27 -3.62 25.37 1.36
C THR A 27 -3.62 26.89 1.43
N GLU A 28 -2.45 27.52 1.38
CA GLU A 28 -2.31 28.98 1.39
C GLU A 28 -2.98 29.62 0.15
N ARG A 29 -2.67 29.11 -1.05
CA ARG A 29 -3.18 29.69 -2.31
C ARG A 29 -4.68 29.52 -2.48
N LEU A 30 -5.24 28.38 -2.08
CA LEU A 30 -6.69 28.15 -2.12
C LEU A 30 -7.42 28.91 -1.01
N ALA A 31 -6.82 29.08 0.17
CA ALA A 31 -7.40 29.91 1.24
C ALA A 31 -7.56 31.37 0.79
N ALA A 32 -6.61 31.92 0.02
CA ALA A 32 -6.73 33.25 -0.58
C ALA A 32 -7.91 33.39 -1.56
N ARG A 33 -8.44 32.27 -2.07
CA ARG A 33 -9.65 32.20 -2.90
C ARG A 33 -10.91 31.81 -2.10
N GLY A 34 -10.82 31.78 -0.77
CA GLY A 34 -11.90 31.39 0.12
C GLY A 34 -12.19 29.89 0.15
N ILE A 35 -11.25 29.04 -0.28
CA ILE A 35 -11.41 27.59 -0.33
C ILE A 35 -10.57 26.96 0.80
N SER A 36 -11.25 26.28 1.73
CA SER A 36 -10.58 25.57 2.82
C SER A 36 -10.14 24.17 2.39
N MET A 37 -8.89 23.82 2.73
CA MET A 37 -8.32 22.49 2.55
C MET A 37 -8.10 21.81 3.90
N LEU A 38 -8.39 20.51 3.94
CA LEU A 38 -8.22 19.67 5.12
C LEU A 38 -7.70 18.30 4.66
N PRO A 39 -6.86 17.62 5.45
CA PRO A 39 -6.49 16.26 5.15
C PRO A 39 -7.71 15.33 5.25
N TYR A 40 -7.72 14.28 4.43
CA TYR A 40 -8.81 13.31 4.35
C TYR A 40 -8.96 12.51 5.64
N GLY A 41 -10.21 12.23 5.97
CA GLY A 41 -10.61 11.35 7.05
C GLY A 41 -12.12 11.37 7.23
N ASP A 42 -12.55 10.71 8.29
CA ASP A 42 -13.91 10.72 8.83
C ASP A 42 -13.83 10.90 10.35
N PHE A 43 -14.95 11.20 11.01
CA PHE A 43 -14.97 11.14 12.47
C PHE A 43 -14.76 9.69 12.93
N VAL A 44 -13.98 9.49 13.99
CA VAL A 44 -13.76 8.17 14.61
C VAL A 44 -15.10 7.54 15.00
N ASP A 45 -16.02 8.38 15.48
CA ASP A 45 -17.42 8.05 15.70
C ASP A 45 -18.25 9.28 15.34
N ASP A 46 -19.11 9.17 14.34
CA ASP A 46 -19.99 10.26 13.89
C ASP A 46 -20.97 10.74 14.98
N PHE A 47 -21.26 9.91 15.99
CA PHE A 47 -22.07 10.29 17.15
C PHE A 47 -21.25 10.94 18.27
N LYS A 48 -19.93 10.76 18.25
CA LYS A 48 -18.97 11.33 19.21
C LYS A 48 -17.78 11.96 18.49
N PRO A 49 -17.98 13.07 17.75
CA PRO A 49 -16.93 13.71 16.97
C PRO A 49 -15.68 14.08 17.77
N GLU A 50 -15.84 14.35 19.08
CA GLU A 50 -14.74 14.65 20.01
C GLU A 50 -13.70 13.53 20.14
N LEU A 51 -14.02 12.29 19.74
CA LEU A 51 -13.08 11.17 19.75
C LEU A 51 -11.99 11.30 18.70
N GLY A 52 -12.16 12.15 17.69
CA GLY A 52 -11.12 12.43 16.70
C GLY A 52 -11.61 12.39 15.25
N TRP A 53 -10.74 12.88 14.38
CA TRP A 53 -10.78 12.69 12.94
C TRP A 53 -9.76 11.62 12.57
N SER A 54 -10.09 10.63 11.74
CA SER A 54 -9.18 9.54 11.38
C SER A 54 -9.14 9.32 9.89
N THR A 55 -7.94 9.04 9.38
CA THR A 55 -7.77 8.47 8.05
C THR A 55 -7.58 6.96 8.13
N HIS A 56 -7.63 6.26 7.00
CA HIS A 56 -7.41 4.82 6.96
C HIS A 56 -5.90 4.51 6.99
N PRO A 57 -5.49 3.36 7.56
CA PRO A 57 -4.12 2.88 7.42
C PRO A 57 -3.72 2.75 5.94
N PRO A 58 -2.43 2.93 5.60
CA PRO A 58 -1.95 2.74 4.24
C PRO A 58 -2.25 1.33 3.76
N SER A 59 -2.90 1.22 2.61
CA SER A 59 -3.28 -0.06 2.01
C SER A 59 -3.11 0.04 0.50
N PRO A 60 -2.11 -0.63 -0.10
CA PRO A 60 -1.85 -0.61 -1.54
C PRO A 60 -3.00 -1.05 -2.45
N ARG A 61 -4.12 -1.57 -1.91
CA ARG A 61 -5.38 -1.70 -2.66
C ARG A 61 -5.98 -0.34 -3.02
N MET A 62 -5.69 0.69 -2.24
CA MET A 62 -6.05 2.08 -2.49
C MET A 62 -5.07 2.69 -3.50
N GLY A 63 -5.59 3.36 -4.52
CA GLY A 63 -4.79 3.85 -5.64
C GLY A 63 -3.64 4.80 -5.23
N VAL A 64 -3.86 5.65 -4.23
CA VAL A 64 -2.80 6.57 -3.73
C VAL A 64 -1.62 5.80 -3.13
N ASP A 65 -1.91 4.80 -2.28
CA ASP A 65 -0.91 3.94 -1.65
C ASP A 65 -0.16 3.09 -2.65
N TYR A 66 -0.88 2.55 -3.63
CA TYR A 66 -0.30 1.80 -4.74
C TYR A 66 0.74 2.63 -5.50
N VAL A 67 0.39 3.87 -5.87
CA VAL A 67 1.29 4.76 -6.62
C VAL A 67 2.48 5.20 -5.77
N GLY A 68 2.27 5.46 -4.48
CA GLY A 68 3.36 5.78 -3.55
C GLY A 68 4.35 4.64 -3.34
N LEU A 69 3.89 3.38 -3.26
CA LEU A 69 4.77 2.21 -3.23
C LEU A 69 5.65 2.08 -4.49
N ARG A 70 5.21 2.65 -5.61
CA ARG A 70 5.96 2.69 -6.88
C ARG A 70 6.89 3.90 -6.98
N ASN A 71 7.16 4.57 -5.86
CA ASN A 71 7.96 5.80 -5.79
C ASN A 71 7.40 6.91 -6.69
N ARG A 72 6.08 7.09 -6.74
CA ARG A 72 5.43 8.16 -7.50
C ARG A 72 4.55 9.01 -6.59
N PHE A 73 4.39 10.27 -6.96
CA PHE A 73 3.50 11.19 -6.27
C PHE A 73 2.05 10.85 -6.60
N ALA A 74 1.20 10.77 -5.58
CA ALA A 74 -0.23 10.59 -5.74
C ALA A 74 -0.98 11.44 -4.73
N VAL A 75 -2.03 12.09 -5.22
CA VAL A 75 -2.93 12.94 -4.44
C VAL A 75 -4.34 12.52 -4.79
N LEU A 76 -5.10 12.05 -3.81
CA LEU A 76 -6.54 11.91 -3.92
C LEU A 76 -7.19 13.19 -3.39
N VAL A 77 -8.19 13.68 -4.11
CA VAL A 77 -9.04 14.79 -3.69
C VAL A 77 -10.45 14.28 -3.51
N GLU A 78 -11.08 14.66 -2.40
CA GLU A 78 -12.48 14.38 -2.14
C GLU A 78 -13.19 15.65 -1.66
N ASN A 79 -14.29 16.03 -2.29
CA ASN A 79 -15.01 17.25 -1.93
C ASN A 79 -16.02 16.97 -0.81
N TYR A 80 -16.18 17.94 0.09
CA TYR A 80 -17.10 17.82 1.22
C TYR A 80 -18.53 17.53 0.75
N ALA A 81 -19.08 16.37 1.14
CA ALA A 81 -20.31 15.83 0.57
C ALA A 81 -21.54 16.71 0.79
N TYR A 82 -21.54 17.52 1.85
CA TYR A 82 -22.67 18.39 2.22
C TYR A 82 -22.59 19.80 1.62
N ALA A 83 -21.53 20.12 0.87
CA ALA A 83 -21.48 21.36 0.11
C ALA A 83 -22.41 21.29 -1.12
N PRO A 84 -23.00 22.43 -1.56
CA PRO A 84 -23.78 22.49 -2.80
C PRO A 84 -23.00 21.93 -3.98
N TYR A 85 -23.68 21.26 -4.91
CA TYR A 85 -23.02 20.61 -6.05
C TYR A 85 -22.12 21.56 -6.85
N ALA A 86 -22.60 22.76 -7.19
CA ALA A 86 -21.82 23.76 -7.91
C ALA A 86 -20.53 24.15 -7.14
N THR A 87 -20.61 24.27 -5.82
CA THR A 87 -19.46 24.53 -4.94
C THR A 87 -18.46 23.37 -4.99
N ARG A 88 -18.93 22.12 -4.93
CA ARG A 88 -18.06 20.94 -5.04
C ARG A 88 -17.32 20.90 -6.36
N VAL A 89 -18.01 21.15 -7.48
CA VAL A 89 -17.41 21.19 -8.82
C VAL A 89 -16.36 22.31 -8.90
N LYS A 90 -16.72 23.53 -8.49
CA LYS A 90 -15.79 24.66 -8.49
C LYS A 90 -14.55 24.38 -7.64
N HIS A 91 -14.73 23.89 -6.42
CA HIS A 91 -13.60 23.64 -5.52
C HIS A 91 -12.69 22.53 -6.04
N CYS A 92 -13.26 21.48 -6.65
CA CYS A 92 -12.47 20.44 -7.30
C CYS A 92 -11.65 21.02 -8.47
N TYR A 93 -12.28 21.84 -9.32
CA TYR A 93 -11.60 22.50 -10.44
C TYR A 93 -10.44 23.37 -9.96
N GLU A 94 -10.68 24.25 -8.98
CA GLU A 94 -9.66 25.15 -8.44
C GLU A 94 -8.49 24.38 -7.80
N PHE A 95 -8.80 23.31 -7.06
CA PHE A 95 -7.77 22.44 -6.49
C PHE A 95 -6.92 21.77 -7.57
N VAL A 96 -7.54 21.19 -8.60
CA VAL A 96 -6.81 20.50 -9.68
C VAL A 96 -5.99 21.49 -10.50
N ALA A 97 -6.55 22.68 -10.81
CA ALA A 97 -5.83 23.74 -11.52
C ALA A 97 -4.58 24.18 -10.74
N GLU A 98 -4.74 24.48 -9.44
CA GLU A 98 -3.62 24.87 -8.57
C GLU A 98 -2.59 23.76 -8.43
N LEU A 99 -3.03 22.50 -8.30
CA LEU A 99 -2.14 21.34 -8.27
C LEU A 99 -1.32 21.24 -9.56
N ILE A 100 -1.93 21.42 -10.73
CA ILE A 100 -1.23 21.37 -12.03
C ILE A 100 -0.23 22.53 -12.13
N GLU A 101 -0.59 23.74 -11.72
CA GLU A 101 0.32 24.90 -11.71
C GLU A 101 1.53 24.66 -10.81
N TYR A 102 1.30 24.18 -9.58
CA TYR A 102 2.36 23.85 -8.63
C TYR A 102 3.26 22.74 -9.18
N VAL A 103 2.68 21.64 -9.68
CA VAL A 103 3.45 20.54 -10.29
C VAL A 103 4.26 21.03 -11.48
N GLY A 104 3.70 21.90 -12.33
CA GLY A 104 4.39 22.52 -13.45
C GLY A 104 5.63 23.32 -13.02
N ALA A 105 5.47 24.16 -11.99
CA ALA A 105 6.56 24.97 -11.43
C ALA A 105 7.66 24.12 -10.75
N HIS A 106 7.30 22.96 -10.20
CA HIS A 106 8.21 22.09 -9.44
C HIS A 106 8.58 20.79 -10.17
N ALA A 107 8.26 20.66 -11.46
CA ALA A 107 8.38 19.40 -12.20
C ALA A 107 9.81 18.83 -12.23
N VAL A 108 10.83 19.69 -12.33
CA VAL A 108 12.24 19.26 -12.35
C VAL A 108 12.62 18.58 -11.04
N GLU A 109 12.28 19.21 -9.92
CA GLU A 109 12.53 18.71 -8.58
C GLU A 109 11.76 17.42 -8.29
N MET A 110 10.45 17.40 -8.59
CA MET A 110 9.63 16.20 -8.39
C MET A 110 10.15 15.01 -9.21
N LYS A 111 10.57 15.22 -10.46
CA LYS A 111 11.19 14.16 -11.27
C LYS A 111 12.52 13.69 -10.69
N ALA A 112 13.33 14.59 -10.12
CA ALA A 112 14.59 14.22 -9.47
C ALA A 112 14.34 13.35 -8.23
N LEU A 113 13.38 13.73 -7.37
CA LEU A 113 12.98 12.96 -6.19
C LEU A 113 12.49 11.55 -6.56
N ALA A 114 11.63 11.43 -7.58
CA ALA A 114 11.15 10.13 -8.03
C ALA A 114 12.30 9.24 -8.56
N ARG A 115 13.24 9.82 -9.33
CA ARG A 115 14.42 9.10 -9.84
C ARG A 115 15.37 8.67 -8.73
N GLU A 116 15.55 9.50 -7.71
CA GLU A 116 16.34 9.15 -6.53
C GLU A 116 15.70 7.96 -5.79
N ALA A 117 14.39 8.03 -5.53
CA ALA A 117 13.66 6.94 -4.88
C ALA A 117 13.75 5.62 -5.66
N ASP A 118 13.66 5.67 -6.99
CA ASP A 118 13.86 4.52 -7.88
C ASP A 118 15.29 3.96 -7.77
N ARG A 119 16.32 4.83 -7.77
CA ARG A 119 17.71 4.39 -7.60
C ARG A 119 17.96 3.78 -6.23
N ARG A 120 17.46 4.39 -5.15
CA ARG A 120 17.59 3.87 -3.78
C ARG A 120 16.99 2.47 -3.68
N SER A 121 15.74 2.31 -4.09
CA SER A 121 15.05 1.02 -4.05
C SER A 121 15.73 -0.06 -4.88
N ALA A 122 16.18 0.28 -6.09
CA ALA A 122 16.95 -0.65 -6.93
C ALA A 122 18.34 -1.00 -6.36
N GLY A 123 18.90 -0.16 -5.48
CA GLY A 123 20.20 -0.36 -4.85
C GLY A 123 20.16 -1.26 -3.59
N TRP A 124 19.01 -1.52 -2.98
CA TRP A 124 18.98 -2.25 -1.70
C TRP A 124 19.42 -3.72 -1.80
N ALA A 125 19.10 -4.39 -2.90
CA ALA A 125 19.38 -5.81 -3.06
C ALA A 125 20.90 -6.14 -3.08
N VAL A 126 21.76 -5.15 -3.34
CA VAL A 126 23.22 -5.31 -3.28
C VAL A 126 23.82 -4.96 -1.91
N LEU A 127 23.03 -4.38 -1.00
CA LEU A 127 23.45 -4.10 0.37
C LEU A 127 23.38 -5.38 1.22
N PRO A 128 24.19 -5.49 2.29
CA PRO A 128 24.00 -6.50 3.32
C PRO A 128 22.57 -6.47 3.86
N ALA A 129 22.00 -7.64 4.19
CA ALA A 129 20.61 -7.74 4.65
C ALA A 129 20.29 -6.85 5.86
N THR A 130 21.28 -6.60 6.74
CA THR A 130 21.17 -5.74 7.93
C THR A 130 21.12 -4.24 7.62
N GLU A 131 21.53 -3.82 6.42
CA GLU A 131 21.54 -2.42 5.98
C GLU A 131 20.35 -2.07 5.07
N ARG A 132 19.57 -3.07 4.66
CA ARG A 132 18.37 -2.85 3.86
C ARG A 132 17.27 -2.25 4.72
N PRO A 133 16.44 -1.34 4.17
CA PRO A 133 15.33 -0.81 4.94
C PRO A 133 14.33 -1.92 5.27
N PRO A 134 13.75 -1.91 6.48
CA PRO A 134 12.68 -2.83 6.81
C PRO A 134 11.45 -2.54 5.96
N PHE A 135 10.77 -3.59 5.51
CA PHE A 135 9.44 -3.50 4.94
C PHE A 135 8.40 -3.67 6.04
N CYS A 136 7.47 -2.73 6.15
CA CYS A 136 6.42 -2.73 7.15
C CYS A 136 5.22 -3.57 6.68
N LEU A 137 4.82 -4.56 7.48
CA LEU A 137 3.67 -5.43 7.20
C LEU A 137 2.38 -4.97 7.89
N ALA A 138 2.53 -4.29 9.03
CA ALA A 138 1.41 -3.80 9.82
C ALA A 138 1.83 -2.54 10.58
N VAL A 139 0.87 -1.66 10.80
CA VAL A 139 1.06 -0.39 11.52
C VAL A 139 0.12 -0.30 12.72
N ASP A 140 0.55 0.38 13.77
CA ASP A 140 -0.36 0.95 14.76
C ASP A 140 -0.71 2.38 14.36
N SER A 141 -1.98 2.76 14.55
CA SER A 141 -2.49 4.09 14.18
C SER A 141 -2.63 4.96 15.43
N GLY A 142 -2.22 6.22 15.33
CA GLY A 142 -2.29 7.18 16.43
C GLY A 142 -2.46 8.62 15.94
N PRO A 143 -2.69 9.56 16.87
CA PRO A 143 -2.81 10.97 16.53
C PRO A 143 -1.48 11.59 16.10
N LEU A 144 -1.55 12.53 15.16
CA LEU A 144 -0.50 13.51 14.91
C LEU A 144 -0.48 14.56 16.02
N ASP A 145 0.61 15.32 16.10
CA ASP A 145 0.72 16.43 17.05
C ASP A 145 -0.19 17.59 16.61
N GLY A 146 -0.84 18.22 17.58
CA GLY A 146 -1.80 19.31 17.35
C GLY A 146 -3.24 18.83 17.13
N ALA A 147 -4.12 19.79 16.85
CA ALA A 147 -5.53 19.54 16.59
C ALA A 147 -5.90 20.02 15.19
N LEU A 148 -6.88 19.34 14.59
CA LEU A 148 -7.45 19.68 13.30
C LEU A 148 -8.83 20.32 13.51
N THR A 149 -9.07 21.44 12.82
CA THR A 149 -10.37 22.13 12.87
C THR A 149 -11.19 21.73 11.65
N ILE A 150 -12.30 21.02 11.88
CA ILE A 150 -13.20 20.50 10.86
C ILE A 150 -14.51 21.29 10.88
N GLN A 151 -14.93 21.76 9.72
CA GLN A 151 -16.27 22.32 9.51
C GLN A 151 -17.23 21.17 9.19
N GLY A 152 -18.27 21.05 10.01
CA GLY A 152 -19.23 19.96 10.01
C GLY A 152 -20.66 20.44 10.22
N PHE A 153 -21.54 19.50 10.53
CA PHE A 153 -22.90 19.75 10.98
C PHE A 153 -23.16 18.92 12.23
N ALA A 154 -24.08 19.38 13.09
CA ALA A 154 -24.64 18.50 14.11
C ALA A 154 -25.29 17.28 13.45
N CYS A 155 -25.19 16.12 14.10
CA CYS A 155 -25.80 14.87 13.63
C CYS A 155 -26.98 14.48 14.50
N SER A 156 -28.04 14.01 13.86
CA SER A 156 -29.14 13.27 14.49
C SER A 156 -28.95 11.77 14.30
N GLU A 157 -29.53 10.97 15.18
CA GLU A 157 -29.66 9.53 14.97
C GLU A 157 -30.89 9.24 14.12
N ILE A 158 -30.72 8.49 13.04
CA ILE A 158 -31.82 7.87 12.29
C ILE A 158 -31.68 6.35 12.32
N ILE A 159 -32.80 5.65 12.15
CA ILE A 159 -32.82 4.21 11.94
C ILE A 159 -33.06 3.97 10.45
N ASP A 160 -32.16 3.24 9.80
CA ASP A 160 -32.33 2.89 8.39
C ASP A 160 -33.33 1.74 8.18
N SER A 161 -33.63 1.42 6.93
CA SER A 161 -34.60 0.37 6.58
C SER A 161 -34.23 -1.04 7.07
N ARG A 162 -33.00 -1.23 7.57
CA ARG A 162 -32.50 -2.49 8.13
C ARG A 162 -32.38 -2.45 9.65
N GLY A 163 -32.95 -1.43 10.31
CA GLY A 163 -32.92 -1.29 11.77
C GLY A 163 -31.59 -0.78 12.33
N ARG A 164 -30.67 -0.29 11.48
CA ARG A 164 -29.36 0.16 11.91
C ARG A 164 -29.39 1.64 12.27
N LYS A 165 -28.78 1.99 13.40
CA LYS A 165 -28.51 3.38 13.78
C LYS A 165 -27.51 3.99 12.80
N ARG A 166 -27.85 5.15 12.25
CA ARG A 166 -27.02 5.90 11.31
C ARG A 166 -27.00 7.37 11.72
N PRO A 167 -25.84 8.03 11.66
CA PRO A 167 -25.77 9.47 11.81
C PRO A 167 -26.39 10.13 10.56
N LYS A 168 -27.19 11.17 10.78
CA LYS A 168 -27.72 12.03 9.73
C LYS A 168 -27.37 13.49 10.06
N PRO A 169 -26.54 14.14 9.25
CA PRO A 169 -26.24 15.56 9.39
C PRO A 169 -27.51 16.42 9.31
N ILE A 170 -27.56 17.44 10.16
CA ILE A 170 -28.61 18.44 10.24
C ILE A 170 -28.09 19.70 9.56
N LEU A 171 -28.42 19.88 8.29
CA LEU A 171 -27.78 20.87 7.39
C LEU A 171 -28.01 22.34 7.78
N ASP A 172 -29.00 22.64 8.61
CA ASP A 172 -29.28 23.96 9.17
C ASP A 172 -28.56 24.20 10.51
N GLN A 173 -27.79 23.23 11.02
CA GLN A 173 -27.01 23.32 12.25
C GLN A 173 -25.51 23.11 11.97
N PRO A 174 -24.84 24.06 11.29
CA PRO A 174 -23.39 23.98 11.07
C PRO A 174 -22.65 24.00 12.41
N ARG A 175 -21.60 23.18 12.52
CA ARG A 175 -20.78 23.07 13.72
C ARG A 175 -19.32 22.89 13.37
N THR A 176 -18.46 23.55 14.12
CA THR A 176 -17.00 23.40 13.99
C THR A 176 -16.48 22.50 15.09
N TYR A 177 -15.58 21.58 14.74
CA TYR A 177 -14.99 20.60 15.64
C TYR A 177 -13.47 20.76 15.64
N THR A 178 -12.88 20.91 16.82
CA THR A 178 -11.42 20.93 16.98
C THR A 178 -11.02 19.63 17.68
N VAL A 179 -10.40 18.71 16.95
CA VAL A 179 -10.23 17.32 17.36
C VAL A 179 -8.83 16.79 17.01
N ALA A 180 -8.40 15.71 17.66
CA ALA A 180 -7.16 15.04 17.30
C ALA A 180 -7.27 14.42 15.89
N TYR A 181 -6.17 14.44 15.12
CA TYR A 181 -6.12 13.80 13.80
C TYR A 181 -5.31 12.50 13.83
N HIS A 182 -6.00 11.36 13.74
CA HIS A 182 -5.44 10.01 13.71
C HIS A 182 -4.90 9.67 12.31
N ALA A 183 -3.65 10.06 12.06
CA ALA A 183 -2.93 9.82 10.81
C ALA A 183 -1.43 9.53 11.01
N ARG A 184 -1.00 9.26 12.24
CA ARG A 184 0.34 8.73 12.53
C ARG A 184 0.32 7.22 12.39
N PHE A 185 1.19 6.67 11.55
CA PHE A 185 1.32 5.22 11.34
C PHE A 185 2.70 4.77 11.77
N THR A 186 2.77 4.06 12.89
CA THR A 186 4.04 3.54 13.43
C THR A 186 4.18 2.08 13.03
N PRO A 187 5.35 1.64 12.49
CA PRO A 187 5.59 0.24 12.17
C PRO A 187 5.37 -0.66 13.39
N LYS A 188 4.47 -1.64 13.25
CA LYS A 188 4.19 -2.66 14.27
C LYS A 188 4.92 -3.96 13.96
N ILE A 189 4.85 -4.38 12.70
CA ILE A 189 5.52 -5.59 12.21
C ILE A 189 6.36 -5.19 11.01
N THR A 190 7.63 -5.58 11.03
CA THR A 190 8.56 -5.36 9.92
C THR A 190 9.26 -6.65 9.52
N ARG A 191 9.77 -6.67 8.28
CA ARG A 191 10.61 -7.75 7.73
C ARG A 191 11.79 -7.16 6.98
N PRO A 192 12.97 -7.82 7.00
CA PRO A 192 14.06 -7.44 6.12
C PRO A 192 13.68 -7.76 4.67
N LEU A 193 14.10 -6.89 3.74
CA LEU A 193 13.93 -7.14 2.32
C LEU A 193 14.95 -8.20 1.83
N PRO A 194 14.52 -9.21 1.06
CA PRO A 194 15.45 -10.13 0.42
C PRO A 194 16.17 -9.46 -0.76
N ALA A 195 17.23 -10.09 -1.26
CA ALA A 195 17.87 -9.69 -2.52
C ALA A 195 17.06 -10.14 -3.74
N ALA A 196 16.32 -11.24 -3.61
CA ALA A 196 15.37 -11.73 -4.60
C ALA A 196 14.33 -12.66 -3.96
N TYR A 197 13.19 -12.85 -4.63
CA TYR A 197 12.30 -13.98 -4.38
C TYR A 197 12.50 -15.04 -5.46
N LEU A 198 12.32 -16.31 -5.12
CA LEU A 198 12.33 -17.42 -6.06
C LEU A 198 10.99 -18.17 -5.95
N LEU A 199 10.44 -18.59 -7.09
CA LEU A 199 9.14 -19.24 -7.21
C LEU A 199 9.26 -20.55 -8.00
N HIS A 200 8.58 -21.59 -7.51
CA HIS A 200 8.49 -22.89 -8.18
C HIS A 200 7.68 -22.79 -9.48
N THR A 201 7.94 -23.70 -10.43
CA THR A 201 7.06 -23.92 -11.61
C THR A 201 5.65 -24.32 -11.15
N GLY A 202 4.57 -23.80 -11.73
CA GLY A 202 3.22 -23.93 -11.13
C GLY A 202 2.75 -22.67 -10.38
N CYS A 203 3.62 -21.66 -10.28
CA CYS A 203 3.27 -20.32 -9.79
C CYS A 203 2.99 -19.32 -10.94
N GLU A 204 2.64 -19.78 -12.14
CA GLU A 204 2.48 -18.95 -13.33
C GLU A 204 1.43 -17.85 -13.14
N ALA A 205 0.34 -18.13 -12.39
CA ALA A 205 -0.68 -17.12 -12.07
C ALA A 205 -0.11 -15.96 -11.22
N VAL A 206 0.77 -16.27 -10.25
CA VAL A 206 1.49 -15.27 -9.44
C VAL A 206 2.43 -14.47 -10.34
N VAL A 207 3.22 -15.15 -11.16
CA VAL A 207 4.17 -14.50 -12.08
C VAL A 207 3.47 -13.61 -13.09
N ALA A 208 2.34 -14.04 -13.65
CA ALA A 208 1.53 -13.25 -14.57
C ALA A 208 1.05 -11.94 -13.91
N GLN A 209 0.66 -11.97 -12.62
CA GLN A 209 0.30 -10.74 -11.91
C GLN A 209 1.49 -9.83 -11.65
N LEU A 210 2.66 -10.38 -11.28
CA LEU A 210 3.87 -9.58 -11.13
C LEU A 210 4.21 -8.85 -12.45
N LEU A 211 4.17 -9.58 -13.57
CA LEU A 211 4.41 -9.02 -14.90
C LEU A 211 3.39 -7.95 -15.28
N ARG A 212 2.10 -8.12 -14.97
CA ARG A 212 1.05 -7.09 -15.19
C ARG A 212 1.29 -5.81 -14.40
N HIS A 213 1.92 -5.90 -13.23
CA HIS A 213 2.36 -4.72 -12.48
C HIS A 213 3.63 -4.07 -13.05
N GLY A 214 4.25 -4.67 -14.08
CA GLY A 214 5.50 -4.22 -14.68
C GLY A 214 6.75 -4.63 -13.88
N ILE A 215 6.62 -5.60 -12.98
CA ILE A 215 7.76 -6.14 -12.22
C ILE A 215 8.61 -7.00 -13.15
N ARG A 216 9.92 -6.79 -13.13
CA ARG A 216 10.86 -7.67 -13.82
C ARG A 216 10.86 -9.02 -13.12
N VAL A 217 10.59 -10.07 -13.90
CA VAL A 217 10.74 -11.47 -13.51
C VAL A 217 11.70 -12.13 -14.50
N GLU A 218 12.49 -13.05 -14.00
CA GLU A 218 13.45 -13.85 -14.76
C GLU A 218 13.10 -15.33 -14.60
N ARG A 219 13.53 -16.15 -15.55
CA ARG A 219 13.33 -17.60 -15.57
C ARG A 219 14.68 -18.30 -15.59
N LEU A 220 14.87 -19.28 -14.72
CA LEU A 220 16.11 -20.06 -14.64
C LEU A 220 16.30 -20.88 -15.92
N THR A 221 17.52 -20.83 -16.48
CA THR A 221 17.91 -21.59 -17.69
C THR A 221 18.76 -22.81 -17.37
N ALA A 222 19.16 -22.99 -16.11
CA ALA A 222 19.90 -24.13 -15.61
C ALA A 222 19.49 -24.40 -14.15
N PRO A 223 19.61 -25.65 -13.66
CA PRO A 223 19.38 -25.95 -12.26
C PRO A 223 20.42 -25.27 -11.37
N ALA A 224 20.05 -24.97 -10.13
CA ALA A 224 20.93 -24.33 -9.17
C ALA A 224 20.63 -24.77 -7.74
N ARG A 225 21.69 -24.90 -6.94
CA ARG A 225 21.61 -25.15 -5.50
C ARG A 225 21.80 -23.85 -4.74
N VAL A 226 20.81 -23.43 -3.97
CA VAL A 226 20.83 -22.16 -3.22
C VAL A 226 20.36 -22.35 -1.79
N THR A 227 20.84 -21.50 -0.89
CA THR A 227 20.24 -21.35 0.44
C THR A 227 19.14 -20.30 0.35
N ALA A 228 17.92 -20.67 0.73
CA ALA A 228 16.76 -19.79 0.68
C ALA A 228 15.88 -19.99 1.92
N ASP A 229 15.20 -18.94 2.34
CA ASP A 229 14.16 -19.09 3.36
C ASP A 229 12.83 -19.40 2.69
N GLN A 230 12.11 -20.43 3.13
CA GLN A 230 10.76 -20.73 2.66
C GLN A 230 9.73 -20.34 3.70
N PHE A 231 8.61 -19.80 3.23
CA PHE A 231 7.49 -19.46 4.10
C PHE A 231 6.69 -20.71 4.50
N THR A 232 6.70 -21.03 5.78
CA THR A 232 5.89 -22.10 6.39
C THR A 232 4.66 -21.48 7.05
N THR A 233 3.47 -21.82 6.56
CA THR A 233 2.22 -21.29 7.10
C THR A 233 1.89 -21.90 8.46
N THR A 234 1.62 -21.07 9.46
CA THR A 234 1.17 -21.50 10.80
C THR A 234 -0.34 -21.36 10.96
N THR A 235 -0.90 -20.22 10.53
CA THR A 235 -2.34 -19.95 10.62
C THR A 235 -2.87 -19.46 9.28
N LEU A 236 -4.08 -19.92 8.95
CA LEU A 236 -4.87 -19.46 7.83
C LEU A 236 -6.29 -19.13 8.31
N LYS A 237 -6.73 -17.90 8.08
CA LYS A 237 -8.11 -17.47 8.33
C LYS A 237 -8.73 -16.95 7.04
N VAL A 238 -9.91 -17.45 6.70
CA VAL A 238 -10.70 -16.98 5.57
C VAL A 238 -11.68 -15.91 6.05
N ASN A 239 -11.80 -14.80 5.34
CA ASN A 239 -12.83 -13.80 5.61
C ASN A 239 -14.22 -14.41 5.32
N PRO A 240 -15.14 -14.47 6.30
CA PRO A 240 -16.47 -15.01 6.07
C PRO A 240 -17.34 -14.10 5.18
N ARG A 241 -16.89 -12.88 4.89
CA ARG A 241 -17.55 -11.94 3.98
C ARG A 241 -16.73 -11.80 2.71
N VAL A 242 -17.43 -11.82 1.58
CA VAL A 242 -16.85 -11.47 0.28
C VAL A 242 -16.77 -9.95 0.17
N VAL A 243 -15.59 -9.43 -0.14
CA VAL A 243 -15.31 -8.01 -0.37
C VAL A 243 -14.69 -7.89 -1.75
N GLU A 244 -15.25 -7.04 -2.63
CA GLU A 244 -14.80 -6.89 -4.03
C GLU A 244 -14.70 -8.21 -4.82
N GLY A 245 -15.53 -9.20 -4.48
CA GLY A 245 -15.51 -10.52 -5.11
C GLY A 245 -14.51 -11.51 -4.51
N HIS A 246 -13.78 -11.14 -3.46
CA HIS A 246 -12.76 -11.97 -2.81
C HIS A 246 -13.13 -12.34 -1.37
N ALA A 247 -12.83 -13.59 -1.01
CA ALA A 247 -12.81 -14.04 0.39
C ALA A 247 -11.35 -13.99 0.87
N ASP A 248 -10.91 -12.80 1.25
CA ASP A 248 -9.52 -12.51 1.59
C ASP A 248 -8.98 -13.47 2.66
N LEU A 249 -7.70 -13.82 2.54
CA LEU A 249 -6.99 -14.65 3.49
C LEU A 249 -6.17 -13.79 4.46
N THR A 250 -6.21 -14.14 5.74
CA THR A 250 -5.18 -13.72 6.71
C THR A 250 -4.27 -14.91 6.96
N VAL A 251 -3.00 -14.75 6.62
CA VAL A 251 -1.97 -15.78 6.75
C VAL A 251 -0.94 -15.33 7.77
N THR A 252 -0.55 -16.21 8.69
CA THR A 252 0.63 -16.04 9.54
C THR A 252 1.58 -17.20 9.32
N GLY A 253 2.87 -16.96 9.50
CA GLY A 253 3.86 -18.02 9.29
C GLY A 253 5.27 -17.60 9.65
N GLU A 254 6.21 -18.46 9.31
CA GLU A 254 7.62 -18.28 9.62
C GLU A 254 8.46 -18.58 8.37
N TRP A 255 9.51 -17.78 8.19
CA TRP A 255 10.55 -18.04 7.19
C TRP A 255 11.57 -18.99 7.79
N ARG A 256 11.80 -20.12 7.12
CA ARG A 256 12.75 -21.15 7.57
C ARG A 256 13.84 -21.36 6.53
N PRO A 257 15.12 -21.28 6.92
CA PRO A 257 16.22 -21.50 6.00
C PRO A 257 16.23 -22.95 5.54
N GLN A 258 16.47 -23.16 4.25
CA GLN A 258 16.70 -24.48 3.68
C GLN A 258 17.68 -24.41 2.52
N VAL A 259 18.32 -25.55 2.24
CA VAL A 259 19.01 -25.75 0.97
C VAL A 259 17.98 -26.20 -0.04
N LEU A 260 17.87 -25.42 -1.12
CA LEU A 260 16.91 -25.62 -2.19
C LEU A 260 17.65 -26.01 -3.47
N GLU A 261 17.22 -27.11 -4.08
CA GLU A 261 17.59 -27.50 -5.44
C GLU A 261 16.55 -26.92 -6.40
N ALA A 262 16.82 -25.74 -6.97
CA ALA A 262 15.95 -25.11 -7.94
C ALA A 262 16.20 -25.69 -9.34
N GLU A 263 15.14 -26.10 -10.03
CA GLU A 263 15.24 -26.67 -11.37
C GLU A 263 15.18 -25.59 -12.46
N THR A 264 15.60 -25.96 -13.68
CA THR A 264 15.38 -25.14 -14.87
C THR A 264 13.89 -24.80 -15.00
N GLY A 265 13.59 -23.53 -15.30
CA GLY A 265 12.22 -23.08 -15.52
C GLY A 265 11.56 -22.39 -14.33
N TRP A 266 12.14 -22.47 -13.12
CA TRP A 266 11.72 -21.69 -11.95
C TRP A 266 11.84 -20.18 -12.21
N PHE A 267 11.13 -19.37 -11.44
CA PHE A 267 11.09 -17.92 -11.62
C PHE A 267 11.85 -17.17 -10.52
N LEU A 268 12.69 -16.23 -10.91
CA LEU A 268 13.41 -15.32 -10.04
C LEU A 268 12.79 -13.92 -10.14
N VAL A 269 12.44 -13.33 -9.01
CA VAL A 269 11.94 -11.95 -8.90
C VAL A 269 13.02 -11.12 -8.20
N PRO A 270 13.94 -10.49 -8.96
CA PRO A 270 15.07 -9.80 -8.37
C PRO A 270 14.63 -8.47 -7.73
N MET A 271 15.17 -8.12 -6.56
CA MET A 271 14.78 -6.90 -5.84
C MET A 271 15.60 -5.66 -6.25
N ASN A 272 16.61 -5.80 -7.12
CA ASN A 272 17.38 -4.69 -7.69
C ASN A 272 16.60 -3.96 -8.80
N GLN A 273 15.40 -3.48 -8.48
CA GLN A 273 14.55 -2.71 -9.38
C GLN A 273 13.70 -1.69 -8.61
N PRO A 274 13.24 -0.61 -9.27
CA PRO A 274 12.49 0.47 -8.61
C PRO A 274 11.24 0.00 -7.85
N LEU A 275 10.66 -1.12 -8.25
CA LEU A 275 9.43 -1.68 -7.69
C LEU A 275 9.66 -2.55 -6.44
N ALA A 276 10.84 -2.55 -5.83
CA ALA A 276 11.18 -3.38 -4.66
C ALA A 276 10.12 -3.35 -3.54
N ARG A 277 9.61 -2.17 -3.19
CA ARG A 277 8.54 -2.02 -2.18
C ARG A 277 7.21 -2.68 -2.60
N LEU A 278 6.84 -2.55 -3.87
CA LEU A 278 5.64 -3.21 -4.40
C LEU A 278 5.82 -4.72 -4.47
N ILE A 279 7.01 -5.20 -4.84
CA ILE A 279 7.33 -6.63 -4.83
C ILE A 279 7.15 -7.18 -3.41
N ALA A 280 7.73 -6.52 -2.40
CA ALA A 280 7.54 -6.92 -1.01
C ALA A 280 6.04 -6.93 -0.62
N CYS A 281 5.28 -5.87 -0.92
CA CYS A 281 3.84 -5.85 -0.66
C CYS A 281 3.10 -7.08 -1.22
N LEU A 282 3.41 -7.47 -2.46
CA LEU A 282 2.75 -8.57 -3.16
C LEU A 282 3.25 -9.95 -2.70
N MET A 283 4.52 -10.07 -2.34
CA MET A 283 5.20 -11.34 -2.08
C MET A 283 5.30 -11.71 -0.61
N GLU A 284 5.08 -10.77 0.31
CA GLU A 284 5.07 -11.01 1.76
C GLU A 284 3.72 -11.59 2.19
N PRO A 285 3.59 -12.90 2.51
CA PRO A 285 2.26 -13.53 2.66
C PRO A 285 1.43 -12.96 3.82
N GLU A 286 2.09 -12.39 4.82
CA GLU A 286 1.47 -11.79 5.99
C GLU A 286 0.97 -10.36 5.73
N HIS A 287 1.32 -9.74 4.60
CA HIS A 287 0.83 -8.41 4.24
C HIS A 287 -0.66 -8.50 3.79
N PRO A 288 -1.55 -7.61 4.27
CA PRO A 288 -2.99 -7.69 4.00
C PRO A 288 -3.39 -7.47 2.53
N ASP A 289 -2.49 -6.87 1.74
CA ASP A 289 -2.65 -6.68 0.29
C ASP A 289 -1.66 -7.53 -0.52
N SER A 290 -1.18 -8.64 0.05
CA SER A 290 -0.33 -9.60 -0.66
C SER A 290 -1.13 -10.46 -1.64
N LEU A 291 -0.43 -11.09 -2.57
CA LEU A 291 -1.04 -12.09 -3.45
C LEU A 291 -1.60 -13.29 -2.65
N ALA A 292 -1.06 -13.58 -1.46
CA ALA A 292 -1.60 -14.59 -0.55
C ALA A 292 -2.96 -14.15 0.02
N ALA A 293 -3.06 -12.91 0.50
CA ALA A 293 -4.33 -12.35 0.96
C ALA A 293 -5.39 -12.34 -0.14
N TRP A 294 -4.98 -12.06 -1.39
CA TRP A 294 -5.83 -12.00 -2.58
C TRP A 294 -5.98 -13.34 -3.33
N ASN A 295 -5.85 -14.47 -2.63
CA ASN A 295 -6.18 -15.81 -3.10
C ASN A 295 -5.31 -16.40 -4.25
N PHE A 296 -4.20 -15.77 -4.67
CA PHE A 296 -3.34 -16.30 -5.74
C PHE A 296 -2.60 -17.58 -5.35
N TRP A 297 -2.53 -17.89 -4.06
CA TRP A 297 -1.87 -19.07 -3.52
C TRP A 297 -2.86 -20.14 -3.04
N ASN A 298 -4.15 -20.02 -3.35
CA ASN A 298 -5.19 -20.92 -2.84
C ASN A 298 -4.91 -22.41 -3.15
N ASN A 299 -4.37 -22.70 -4.34
CA ASN A 299 -4.00 -24.07 -4.74
C ASN A 299 -2.89 -24.65 -3.84
N TRP A 300 -2.09 -23.80 -3.21
CA TRP A 300 -0.98 -24.19 -2.35
C TRP A 300 -1.35 -24.14 -0.87
N ILE A 301 -2.21 -23.23 -0.43
CA ILE A 301 -2.48 -22.99 1.01
C ILE A 301 -3.70 -23.75 1.55
N THR A 302 -4.07 -24.88 0.95
CA THR A 302 -5.25 -25.68 1.34
C THR A 302 -4.89 -26.87 2.23
N ARG A 303 -5.79 -27.19 3.17
CA ARG A 303 -5.75 -28.43 3.98
C ARG A 303 -6.45 -29.62 3.32
N GLN A 304 -7.00 -29.45 2.12
CA GLN A 304 -7.83 -30.47 1.48
C GLN A 304 -7.14 -31.85 1.40
N TRP A 305 -5.82 -31.85 1.22
CA TRP A 305 -5.01 -33.07 1.05
C TRP A 305 -3.97 -33.27 2.16
N TYR A 306 -3.89 -32.36 3.13
CA TYR A 306 -2.82 -32.35 4.15
C TYR A 306 -3.39 -32.12 5.55
N ARG A 307 -2.81 -32.82 6.53
CA ARG A 307 -3.13 -32.61 7.94
C ARG A 307 -2.70 -31.23 8.43
N ASP A 308 -1.52 -30.80 7.97
CA ASP A 308 -0.91 -29.51 8.29
C ASP A 308 -1.02 -28.55 7.10
N LEU A 309 -0.86 -27.25 7.33
CA LEU A 309 -0.77 -26.28 6.24
C LEU A 309 0.59 -26.45 5.55
N PRO A 310 0.62 -26.73 4.23
CA PRO A 310 1.89 -26.90 3.53
C PRO A 310 2.66 -25.56 3.44
N PRO A 311 3.99 -25.62 3.31
CA PRO A 311 4.78 -24.43 3.03
C PRO A 311 4.46 -23.89 1.63
N LEU A 312 4.56 -22.57 1.46
CA LEU A 312 4.34 -21.96 0.15
C LEU A 312 5.55 -22.24 -0.76
N PRO A 313 5.34 -22.41 -2.08
CA PRO A 313 6.43 -22.50 -3.06
C PRO A 313 7.03 -21.12 -3.38
N LEU A 314 7.34 -20.39 -2.31
CA LEU A 314 7.80 -19.03 -2.26
C LEU A 314 9.04 -18.98 -1.37
N TYR A 315 10.14 -18.50 -1.93
CA TYR A 315 11.44 -18.52 -1.28
C TYR A 315 12.07 -17.13 -1.30
N ARG A 316 12.75 -16.76 -0.22
CA ARG A 316 13.59 -15.56 -0.14
C ARG A 316 15.05 -15.93 -0.28
N LEU A 317 15.73 -15.22 -1.16
CA LEU A 317 17.18 -15.23 -1.26
C LEU A 317 17.68 -13.98 -0.53
N MET A 318 18.23 -14.16 0.66
CA MET A 318 18.74 -13.04 1.47
C MET A 318 20.04 -12.48 0.88
N GLU A 319 20.81 -13.30 0.20
CA GLU A 319 21.99 -12.92 -0.57
C GLU A 319 21.70 -12.83 -2.06
N ALA A 320 22.40 -11.94 -2.77
CA ALA A 320 22.25 -11.78 -4.21
C ALA A 320 22.70 -13.07 -4.92
N PRO A 321 21.79 -13.77 -5.62
CA PRO A 321 22.10 -15.09 -6.14
C PRO A 321 22.82 -14.98 -7.50
N ARG A 322 23.78 -15.88 -7.76
CA ARG A 322 24.45 -15.99 -9.07
C ARG A 322 23.78 -17.10 -9.89
N LEU A 323 22.60 -16.79 -10.44
CA LEU A 323 21.79 -17.75 -11.20
C LEU A 323 21.88 -17.47 -12.70
N GLN A 324 21.84 -18.54 -13.50
CA GLN A 324 21.69 -18.41 -14.95
C GLN A 324 20.22 -18.24 -15.28
N THR A 325 19.86 -17.09 -15.81
CA THR A 325 18.49 -16.71 -16.07
C THR A 325 18.32 -16.02 -17.42
N ARG A 326 17.08 -16.00 -17.91
CA ARG A 326 16.62 -15.12 -18.98
C ARG A 326 15.42 -14.30 -18.49
N ARG A 327 15.13 -13.17 -19.13
CA ARG A 327 13.90 -12.43 -18.83
C ARG A 327 12.66 -13.30 -19.11
N ALA A 328 11.69 -13.27 -18.21
CA ALA A 328 10.37 -13.86 -18.40
C ALA A 328 9.43 -12.82 -19.02
N GLU A 329 8.62 -13.25 -19.97
CA GLU A 329 7.60 -12.44 -20.63
C GLU A 329 6.20 -12.99 -20.30
N ILE A 330 5.15 -12.18 -20.50
CA ILE A 330 3.78 -12.62 -20.20
C ILE A 330 3.38 -13.88 -20.98
N ASN A 331 3.95 -14.07 -22.18
CA ASN A 331 3.74 -15.25 -23.01
C ASN A 331 4.40 -16.51 -22.46
N ASP A 332 5.35 -16.39 -21.51
CA ASP A 332 5.97 -17.54 -20.83
C ASP A 332 5.06 -18.16 -19.76
N VAL A 333 3.98 -17.47 -19.37
CA VAL A 333 3.13 -17.82 -18.22
C VAL A 333 1.63 -17.79 -18.55
N VAL A 334 1.28 -17.89 -19.84
CA VAL A 334 -0.12 -17.94 -20.28
C VAL A 334 -0.77 -19.19 -19.69
N TYR A 335 -1.75 -18.94 -18.84
CA TYR A 335 -2.62 -19.92 -18.18
C TYR A 335 -3.86 -20.17 -19.00
#